data_AF-A0AAE9NI12-F1
#
_entry.id   AF-A0AAE9NI12-F1
#
_cell.length_a   1.000
_cell.length_b   1.000
_cell.length_c   1.000
_cell.angle_alpha   90.00
_cell.angle_beta   90.00
_cell.angle_gamma   90.00
#
_symmetry.space_group_name_H-M   'P 1'
#
loop_
_entity.id
_entity.type
_entity.pdbx_description
1 polymer ?
#
loop_
_entity_poly.entity_id
_entity_poly.type
_entity_poly.pdbx_seq_one_letter_code
_entity_poly.pdbx_strand_id
1 'polypeptide(L)'
;MNMILLRLVGISTAIVLALHASMSFYADLVRPNFRASDLFSGEIPPDKAKLAAAGGLASFSWDGDLLANYAAAMATDVLHRPAADALGRASENKAAQAAVVAALKVSPIRPALWLTLGTLQAQSGEAATPAVKMSYLTGAVPIDVAMSRVRTVTSGAAASDEEIRLLAQSDIRSALANRSRYEPLLVSAYVQATPQGKSLLLETTKVSDPKFNEILRRY
;
A
#
# COMPACT_ATOMS: atom_id res chain seq x y z
N MET A 1 -20.70 31.74 34.83
CA MET A 1 -20.58 30.31 34.53
C MET A 1 -20.69 29.54 35.86
N ASN A 2 -21.66 28.63 35.98
CA ASN A 2 -22.03 28.04 37.28
C ASN A 2 -21.01 26.96 37.70
N MET A 3 -20.57 26.93 38.97
CA MET A 3 -19.48 26.03 39.43
C MET A 3 -19.83 24.54 39.27
N ILE A 4 -21.11 24.19 39.35
CA ILE A 4 -21.63 22.84 39.08
C ILE A 4 -21.42 22.44 37.62
N LEU A 5 -21.66 23.37 36.67
CA LEU A 5 -21.47 23.14 35.25
C LEU A 5 -20.00 22.85 34.93
N LEU A 6 -19.08 23.59 35.55
CA LEU A 6 -17.64 23.39 35.37
C LEU A 6 -17.19 22.00 35.86
N ARG A 7 -17.71 21.54 37.01
CA ARG A 7 -17.43 20.19 37.54
C ARG A 7 -18.00 19.10 36.63
N LEU A 8 -19.22 19.25 36.11
CA LEU A 8 -19.83 18.30 35.18
C LEU A 8 -19.08 18.20 33.85
N VAL A 9 -18.60 19.33 33.33
CA VAL A 9 -17.73 19.35 32.14
C VAL A 9 -16.42 18.62 32.45
N GLY A 10 -15.76 18.93 33.57
CA GLY A 10 -14.51 18.27 33.95
C GLY A 10 -14.63 16.75 34.12
N ILE A 11 -15.70 16.28 34.77
CA ILE A 11 -15.97 14.83 34.93
C ILE A 11 -16.23 14.19 33.56
N SER A 12 -17.06 14.81 32.72
CA SER A 12 -17.35 14.30 31.37
C SER A 12 -16.07 14.20 30.53
N THR A 13 -15.21 15.22 30.56
CA THR A 13 -13.91 15.21 29.86
C THR A 13 -13.01 14.10 30.39
N ALA A 14 -12.93 13.91 31.71
CA ALA A 14 -12.12 12.84 32.30
C ALA A 14 -12.58 11.44 31.88
N ILE A 15 -13.90 11.20 31.82
CA ILE A 15 -14.46 9.93 31.36
C ILE A 15 -14.11 9.68 29.89
N VAL A 16 -14.28 10.69 29.03
CA VAL A 16 -13.94 10.59 27.60
C VAL A 16 -12.46 10.27 27.40
N LEU A 17 -11.57 10.94 28.15
CA LEU A 17 -10.13 10.68 28.07
C LEU A 17 -9.76 9.28 28.58
N ALA A 18 -10.37 8.83 29.68
CA ALA A 18 -10.14 7.47 30.21
C ALA A 18 -10.60 6.39 29.23
N LEU A 19 -11.76 6.58 28.59
CA LEU A 19 -12.25 5.69 27.55
C LEU A 19 -11.33 5.68 26.33
N HIS A 20 -10.89 6.85 25.88
CA HIS A 20 -9.95 6.97 24.75
C HIS A 20 -8.63 6.26 25.05
N ALA A 21 -8.02 6.52 26.21
CA ALA A 21 -6.77 5.88 26.62
C ALA A 21 -6.90 4.35 26.74
N SER A 22 -8.02 3.87 27.31
CA SER A 22 -8.30 2.42 27.42
C SER A 22 -8.44 1.78 26.04
N MET A 23 -9.13 2.46 25.11
CA MET A 23 -9.31 2.00 23.74
C MET A 23 -7.99 1.99 22.97
N SER A 24 -7.17 3.02 23.08
CA SER A 24 -5.83 3.08 22.46
C SER A 24 -4.92 1.98 23.00
N PHE A 25 -4.91 1.76 24.31
CA PHE A 25 -4.13 0.67 24.91
C PHE A 25 -4.59 -0.71 24.41
N TYR A 26 -5.90 -0.94 24.33
CA TYR A 26 -6.43 -2.19 23.78
C TYR A 26 -6.12 -2.34 22.29
N ALA A 27 -6.19 -1.25 21.51
CA ALA A 27 -5.80 -1.22 20.11
C ALA A 27 -4.33 -1.65 19.93
N ASP A 28 -3.41 -1.17 20.76
CA ASP A 28 -2.00 -1.58 20.73
C ASP A 28 -1.80 -3.06 21.02
N LEU A 29 -2.60 -3.64 21.93
CA LEU A 29 -2.54 -5.08 22.25
C LEU A 29 -2.98 -5.97 21.08
N VAL A 30 -4.02 -5.55 20.35
CA VAL A 30 -4.58 -6.35 19.24
C VAL A 30 -4.05 -5.95 17.87
N ARG A 31 -3.24 -4.89 17.78
CA ARG A 31 -2.68 -4.36 16.54
C ARG A 31 -1.97 -5.49 15.77
N PRO A 32 -2.33 -5.75 14.51
CA PRO A 32 -1.56 -6.65 13.66
C PRO A 32 -0.15 -6.08 13.51
N ASN A 33 0.88 -6.87 13.80
CA ASN A 33 2.26 -6.46 13.52
C ASN A 33 2.57 -6.73 12.05
N PHE A 34 1.90 -5.98 11.16
CA PHE A 34 1.99 -6.14 9.72
C PHE A 34 1.76 -4.80 9.04
N ARG A 35 2.80 -4.29 8.41
CA ARG A 35 2.82 -3.00 7.75
C ARG A 35 2.54 -3.18 6.27
N ALA A 36 2.09 -2.12 5.61
CA ALA A 36 1.89 -2.14 4.16
C ALA A 36 3.18 -2.42 3.37
N SER A 37 4.36 -2.13 3.92
CA SER A 37 5.66 -2.51 3.32
C SER A 37 5.86 -4.02 3.26
N ASP A 38 5.35 -4.74 4.25
CA ASP A 38 5.61 -6.15 4.48
C ASP A 38 4.86 -6.98 3.42
N LEU A 39 3.72 -6.45 2.96
CA LEU A 39 2.94 -6.93 1.81
C LEU A 39 3.80 -7.06 0.54
N PHE A 40 4.76 -6.16 0.34
CA PHE A 40 5.62 -6.14 -0.85
C PHE A 40 6.94 -6.88 -0.64
N SER A 41 7.25 -7.23 0.61
CA SER A 41 8.47 -7.97 0.98
C SER A 41 8.25 -9.48 1.01
N GLY A 42 7.01 -9.95 0.76
CA GLY A 42 6.66 -11.37 0.76
C GLY A 42 6.38 -11.93 2.17
N GLU A 43 6.19 -11.06 3.16
CA GLU A 43 5.81 -11.50 4.50
C GLU A 43 4.34 -11.95 4.55
N ILE A 44 4.07 -13.02 5.29
CA ILE A 44 2.74 -13.57 5.47
C ILE A 44 2.05 -12.83 6.62
N PRO A 45 0.78 -12.42 6.47
CA PRO A 45 0.11 -11.60 7.45
C PRO A 45 -0.13 -12.41 8.75
N PRO A 46 -0.25 -11.71 9.89
CA PRO A 46 -0.32 -12.31 11.22
C PRO A 46 -1.63 -13.08 11.45
N ASP A 47 -1.70 -13.74 12.60
CA ASP A 47 -2.82 -14.55 13.08
C ASP A 47 -4.21 -13.91 12.82
N LYS A 48 -5.12 -14.71 12.24
CA LYS A 48 -6.51 -14.35 11.93
C LYS A 48 -7.27 -13.84 13.15
N ALA A 49 -6.93 -14.31 14.36
CA ALA A 49 -7.55 -13.85 15.60
C ALA A 49 -7.27 -12.35 15.85
N LYS A 50 -6.04 -11.88 15.62
CA LYS A 50 -5.68 -10.46 15.74
C LYS A 50 -6.35 -9.61 14.68
N LEU A 51 -6.47 -10.15 13.46
CA LEU A 51 -7.16 -9.46 12.37
C LEU A 51 -8.65 -9.22 12.71
N ALA A 52 -9.33 -10.22 13.27
CA ALA A 52 -10.73 -10.10 13.69
C ALA A 52 -10.90 -9.07 14.82
N ALA A 53 -10.04 -9.11 15.84
CA ALA A 53 -10.07 -8.15 16.94
C ALA A 53 -9.80 -6.71 16.46
N ALA A 54 -8.81 -6.53 15.58
CA ALA A 54 -8.51 -5.23 14.98
C ALA A 54 -9.68 -4.71 14.10
N GLY A 55 -10.36 -5.60 13.36
CA GLY A 55 -11.53 -5.23 12.56
C GLY A 55 -12.68 -4.68 13.41
N GLY A 56 -12.92 -5.25 14.59
CA GLY A 56 -13.92 -4.73 15.53
C GLY A 56 -13.61 -3.32 16.04
N LEU A 57 -12.32 -3.00 16.22
CA LEU A 57 -11.88 -1.66 16.64
C LEU A 57 -11.80 -0.65 15.50
N ALA A 58 -11.51 -1.11 14.28
CA ALA A 58 -11.26 -0.25 13.13
C ALA A 58 -12.45 0.68 12.83
N SER A 59 -13.69 0.23 13.06
CA SER A 59 -14.90 1.05 12.82
C SER A 59 -15.02 2.27 13.74
N PHE A 60 -14.33 2.27 14.89
CA PHE A 60 -14.45 3.30 15.92
C PHE A 60 -13.12 4.00 16.22
N SER A 61 -12.02 3.55 15.61
CA SER A 61 -10.68 4.04 15.89
C SER A 61 -10.27 5.19 14.97
N TRP A 62 -9.52 6.15 15.51
CA TRP A 62 -8.77 7.16 14.75
C TRP A 62 -7.26 6.92 14.83
N ASP A 63 -6.85 5.76 15.32
CA ASP A 63 -5.45 5.35 15.31
C ASP A 63 -5.04 4.93 13.90
N GLY A 64 -4.32 5.82 13.23
CA GLY A 64 -3.87 5.61 11.86
C GLY A 64 -2.97 4.38 11.69
N ASP A 65 -2.20 3.98 12.70
CA ASP A 65 -1.37 2.79 12.61
C ASP A 65 -2.19 1.50 12.75
N LEU A 66 -3.15 1.46 13.67
CA LEU A 66 -4.08 0.34 13.78
C LEU A 66 -4.83 0.15 12.46
N LEU A 67 -5.39 1.22 11.92
CA LEU A 67 -6.15 1.19 10.67
C LEU A 67 -5.26 0.77 9.49
N ALA A 68 -4.03 1.31 9.40
CA ALA A 68 -3.10 0.96 8.34
C ALA A 68 -2.69 -0.52 8.39
N ASN A 69 -2.38 -1.04 9.58
CA ASN A 69 -1.97 -2.43 9.74
C ASN A 69 -3.13 -3.41 9.49
N TYR A 70 -4.33 -3.06 9.95
CA TYR A 70 -5.55 -3.80 9.64
C TYR A 70 -5.80 -3.84 8.12
N ALA A 71 -5.73 -2.69 7.45
CA ALA A 71 -5.93 -2.60 6.01
C ALA A 71 -4.87 -3.36 5.21
N ALA A 72 -3.59 -3.29 5.63
CA ALA A 72 -2.51 -4.05 5.01
C ALA A 72 -2.74 -5.56 5.14
N ALA A 73 -3.12 -6.04 6.33
CA ALA A 73 -3.40 -7.45 6.56
C ALA A 73 -4.60 -7.96 5.73
N MET A 74 -5.68 -7.17 5.63
CA MET A 74 -6.83 -7.45 4.75
C MET A 74 -6.40 -7.55 3.27
N ALA A 75 -5.57 -6.63 2.80
CA ALA A 75 -5.11 -6.60 1.41
C ALA A 75 -4.22 -7.80 1.07
N THR A 76 -3.42 -8.31 2.00
CA THR A 76 -2.52 -9.44 1.74
C THR A 76 -3.28 -10.70 1.35
N ASP A 77 -4.42 -10.98 1.99
CA ASP A 77 -5.25 -12.13 1.66
C ASP A 77 -5.79 -12.05 0.23
N VAL A 78 -6.19 -10.86 -0.22
CA VAL A 78 -6.67 -10.62 -1.58
C VAL A 78 -5.55 -10.75 -2.61
N LEU A 79 -4.39 -10.16 -2.33
CA LEU A 79 -3.30 -10.03 -3.30
C LEU A 79 -2.45 -11.30 -3.44
N HIS A 80 -2.33 -12.11 -2.38
CA HIS A 80 -1.39 -13.24 -2.35
C HIS A 80 -2.03 -14.62 -2.19
N ARG A 81 -3.28 -14.75 -1.71
CA ARG A 81 -3.91 -16.07 -1.63
C ARG A 81 -4.72 -16.39 -2.90
N PRO A 82 -4.66 -17.63 -3.40
CA PRO A 82 -5.58 -18.11 -4.44
C PRO A 82 -7.03 -17.93 -4.01
N ALA A 83 -7.90 -17.50 -4.92
CA ALA A 83 -9.33 -17.41 -4.67
C ALA A 83 -9.97 -18.80 -4.74
N ALA A 84 -10.88 -19.10 -3.81
CA ALA A 84 -11.75 -20.27 -3.93
C ALA A 84 -12.85 -20.04 -4.99
N ASP A 85 -13.35 -18.81 -5.10
CA ASP A 85 -14.33 -18.40 -6.10
C ASP A 85 -14.14 -16.92 -6.53
N ALA A 86 -14.61 -16.57 -7.73
CA ALA A 86 -14.37 -15.25 -8.33
C ALA A 86 -15.25 -14.13 -7.75
N LEU A 87 -16.48 -14.43 -7.32
CA LEU A 87 -17.42 -13.43 -6.79
C LEU A 87 -17.03 -13.00 -5.37
N GLY A 88 -16.65 -13.95 -4.53
CA GLY A 88 -16.07 -13.74 -3.21
C GLY A 88 -14.76 -12.96 -3.31
N ARG A 89 -13.90 -13.26 -4.30
CA ARG A 89 -12.68 -12.48 -4.50
C ARG A 89 -12.97 -11.01 -4.83
N ALA A 90 -13.97 -10.73 -5.65
CA ALA A 90 -14.34 -9.34 -5.96
C ALA A 90 -14.85 -8.58 -4.71
N SER A 91 -15.65 -9.23 -3.87
CA SER A 91 -16.16 -8.63 -2.63
C SER A 91 -15.05 -8.44 -1.58
N GLU A 92 -14.15 -9.41 -1.43
CA GLU A 92 -12.95 -9.32 -0.58
C GLU A 92 -12.05 -8.16 -1.01
N ASN A 93 -11.81 -7.99 -2.32
CA ASN A 93 -11.02 -6.89 -2.85
C ASN A 93 -11.68 -5.54 -2.52
N LYS A 94 -13.00 -5.39 -2.73
CA LYS A 94 -13.72 -4.17 -2.36
C LYS A 94 -13.66 -3.87 -0.87
N ALA A 95 -13.76 -4.88 -0.01
CA ALA A 95 -13.60 -4.70 1.44
C ALA A 95 -12.18 -4.25 1.81
N ALA A 96 -11.14 -4.84 1.19
CA ALA A 96 -9.76 -4.43 1.39
C ALA A 96 -9.52 -2.99 0.92
N GLN A 97 -10.03 -2.60 -0.24
CA GLN A 97 -9.96 -1.21 -0.73
C GLN A 97 -10.63 -0.24 0.25
N ALA A 98 -11.82 -0.56 0.76
CA ALA A 98 -12.52 0.27 1.72
C ALA A 98 -11.72 0.45 3.02
N ALA A 99 -11.11 -0.61 3.54
CA ALA A 99 -10.23 -0.55 4.70
C ALA A 99 -9.01 0.33 4.46
N VAL A 100 -8.36 0.20 3.29
CA VAL A 100 -7.22 1.03 2.88
C VAL A 100 -7.62 2.50 2.78
N VAL A 101 -8.76 2.81 2.16
CA VAL A 101 -9.28 4.19 2.05
C VAL A 101 -9.60 4.76 3.43
N ALA A 102 -10.21 3.98 4.33
CA ALA A 102 -10.49 4.42 5.69
C ALA A 102 -9.20 4.78 6.46
N ALA A 103 -8.16 3.94 6.34
CA ALA A 103 -6.86 4.20 6.93
C ALA A 103 -6.19 5.46 6.35
N LEU A 104 -6.23 5.65 5.02
CA LEU A 104 -5.65 6.81 4.35
C LEU A 104 -6.37 8.14 4.66
N LYS A 105 -7.67 8.10 4.96
CA LYS A 105 -8.40 9.30 5.45
C LYS A 105 -7.85 9.81 6.78
N VAL A 106 -7.39 8.90 7.63
CA VAL A 106 -6.84 9.23 8.95
C VAL A 106 -5.34 9.55 8.85
N SER A 107 -4.60 8.80 8.03
CA SER A 107 -3.14 8.94 7.91
C SER A 107 -2.72 8.89 6.44
N PRO A 108 -2.79 10.03 5.72
CA PRO A 108 -2.59 10.07 4.26
C PRO A 108 -1.11 9.99 3.84
N ILE A 109 -0.16 10.25 4.74
CA ILE A 109 1.29 10.22 4.45
C ILE A 109 1.81 8.79 4.59
N ARG A 110 1.24 7.86 3.80
CA ARG A 110 1.56 6.43 3.83
C ARG A 110 1.80 5.88 2.42
N PRO A 111 3.02 6.04 1.89
CA PRO A 111 3.35 5.71 0.52
C PRO A 111 3.09 4.24 0.13
N ALA A 112 3.39 3.29 1.01
CA ALA A 112 3.14 1.88 0.76
C ALA A 112 1.63 1.55 0.74
N LEU A 113 0.84 2.22 1.57
CA LEU A 113 -0.60 1.99 1.66
C LEU A 113 -1.35 2.56 0.44
N TRP A 114 -0.89 3.71 -0.09
CA TRP A 114 -1.34 4.21 -1.38
C TRP A 114 -1.02 3.26 -2.53
N LEU A 115 0.18 2.64 -2.52
CA LEU A 115 0.51 1.61 -3.49
C LEU A 115 -0.43 0.40 -3.36
N THR A 116 -0.71 -0.07 -2.13
CA THR A 116 -1.66 -1.16 -1.88
C THR A 116 -3.02 -0.87 -2.51
N LEU A 117 -3.54 0.36 -2.35
CA LEU A 117 -4.80 0.77 -2.97
C LEU A 117 -4.72 0.67 -4.50
N GLY A 118 -3.65 1.20 -5.10
CA GLY A 118 -3.43 1.16 -6.55
C GLY A 118 -3.34 -0.27 -7.08
N THR A 119 -2.65 -1.17 -6.37
CA THR A 119 -2.55 -2.58 -6.75
C THR A 119 -3.89 -3.30 -6.67
N LEU A 120 -4.68 -3.06 -5.62
CA LEU A 120 -6.03 -3.63 -5.47
C LEU A 120 -6.97 -3.16 -6.59
N GLN A 121 -6.95 -1.86 -6.89
CA GLN A 121 -7.73 -1.25 -7.98
C GLN A 121 -7.31 -1.79 -9.35
N ALA A 122 -6.01 -1.93 -9.60
CA ALA A 122 -5.51 -2.48 -10.85
C ALA A 122 -5.99 -3.93 -11.06
N GLN A 123 -6.01 -4.77 -10.02
CA GLN A 123 -6.51 -6.13 -10.10
C GLN A 123 -8.02 -6.22 -10.39
N SER A 124 -8.81 -5.25 -9.93
CA SER A 124 -10.25 -5.19 -10.18
C SER A 124 -10.62 -4.44 -11.48
N GLY A 125 -9.63 -3.98 -12.26
CA GLY A 125 -9.86 -3.21 -13.48
C GLY A 125 -10.31 -1.76 -13.22
N GLU A 126 -10.13 -1.26 -12.00
CA GLU A 126 -10.45 0.11 -11.61
C GLU A 126 -9.31 1.09 -11.92
N ALA A 127 -9.61 2.38 -11.88
CA ALA A 127 -8.64 3.45 -12.12
C ALA A 127 -7.61 3.54 -10.97
N ALA A 128 -6.47 2.85 -11.14
CA ALA A 128 -5.38 2.81 -10.16
C ALA A 128 -4.46 4.06 -10.19
N THR A 129 -4.43 4.81 -11.30
CA THR A 129 -3.48 5.90 -11.54
C THR A 129 -3.41 6.92 -10.40
N PRO A 130 -4.52 7.43 -9.84
CA PRO A 130 -4.47 8.41 -8.74
C PRO A 130 -3.80 7.84 -7.48
N ALA A 131 -4.13 6.60 -7.10
CA ALA A 131 -3.55 5.95 -5.92
C ALA A 131 -2.05 5.67 -6.12
N VAL A 132 -1.66 5.21 -7.30
CA VAL A 132 -0.25 5.00 -7.66
C VAL A 132 0.53 6.32 -7.61
N LYS A 133 -0.03 7.41 -8.14
CA LYS A 133 0.59 8.75 -8.07
C LYS A 133 0.79 9.20 -6.62
N MET A 134 -0.24 9.05 -5.78
CA MET A 134 -0.14 9.37 -4.36
C MET A 134 0.91 8.52 -3.62
N SER A 135 1.15 7.29 -4.06
CA SER A 135 2.24 6.49 -3.51
C SER A 135 3.59 7.22 -3.65
N TYR A 136 3.88 7.81 -4.81
CA TYR A 136 5.11 8.58 -5.00
C TYR A 136 5.12 9.90 -4.23
N LEU A 137 3.99 10.62 -4.20
CA LEU A 137 3.93 11.98 -3.63
C LEU A 137 3.93 12.01 -2.10
N THR A 138 3.66 10.88 -1.44
CA THR A 138 3.52 10.83 0.02
C THR A 138 4.76 10.33 0.75
N GLY A 139 5.83 10.01 0.03
CA GLY A 139 7.14 9.75 0.62
C GLY A 139 7.97 8.70 -0.09
N ALA A 140 9.23 8.61 0.34
CA ALA A 140 10.15 7.57 -0.08
C ALA A 140 9.72 6.20 0.49
N VAL A 141 10.16 5.14 -0.19
CA VAL A 141 9.91 3.76 0.23
C VAL A 141 11.18 2.92 0.16
N PRO A 142 11.26 1.81 0.92
CA PRO A 142 12.29 0.81 0.71
C PRO A 142 12.27 0.28 -0.73
N ILE A 143 13.44 -0.13 -1.22
CA ILE A 143 13.62 -0.56 -2.62
C ILE A 143 12.71 -1.74 -3.02
N ASP A 144 12.38 -2.63 -2.08
CA ASP A 144 11.48 -3.76 -2.34
C ASP A 144 10.05 -3.26 -2.66
N VAL A 145 9.58 -2.23 -1.95
CA VAL A 145 8.30 -1.55 -2.23
C VAL A 145 8.38 -0.73 -3.53
N ALA A 146 9.51 -0.08 -3.79
CA ALA A 146 9.75 0.64 -5.04
C ALA A 146 9.64 -0.29 -6.26
N MET A 147 10.15 -1.52 -6.16
CA MET A 147 9.98 -2.52 -7.22
C MET A 147 8.52 -2.91 -7.46
N SER A 148 7.71 -2.97 -6.41
CA SER A 148 6.26 -3.18 -6.54
C SER A 148 5.57 -1.98 -7.18
N ARG A 149 6.06 -0.74 -6.97
CA ARG A 149 5.59 0.45 -7.71
C ARG A 149 5.90 0.32 -9.18
N VAL A 150 7.16 0.00 -9.52
CA VAL A 150 7.59 -0.18 -10.91
C VAL A 150 6.68 -1.20 -11.59
N ARG A 151 6.47 -2.37 -10.98
CA ARG A 151 5.58 -3.39 -11.52
C ARG A 151 4.16 -2.87 -11.74
N THR A 152 3.57 -2.21 -10.74
CA THR A 152 2.19 -1.69 -10.81
C THR A 152 2.05 -0.61 -11.88
N VAL A 153 3.07 0.26 -12.03
CA VAL A 153 3.11 1.28 -13.07
C VAL A 153 3.20 0.63 -14.44
N THR A 154 4.17 -0.26 -14.64
CA THR A 154 4.48 -0.82 -15.97
C THR A 154 3.41 -1.76 -16.48
N SER A 155 2.63 -2.41 -15.60
CA SER A 155 1.54 -3.29 -15.99
C SER A 155 0.20 -2.57 -16.22
N GLY A 156 0.12 -1.25 -16.00
CA GLY A 156 -1.15 -0.51 -16.00
C GLY A 156 -1.13 0.78 -16.81
N ALA A 157 -2.27 1.49 -16.77
CA ALA A 157 -2.44 2.80 -17.43
C ALA A 157 -1.56 3.91 -16.83
N ALA A 158 -1.03 3.71 -15.62
CA ALA A 158 -0.14 4.65 -14.96
C ALA A 158 1.18 4.87 -15.72
N ALA A 159 1.61 3.94 -16.57
CA ALA A 159 2.77 4.12 -17.44
C ALA A 159 2.59 5.19 -18.54
N SER A 160 1.35 5.65 -18.77
CA SER A 160 1.03 6.72 -19.72
C SER A 160 0.99 8.11 -19.07
N ASP A 161 1.01 8.19 -17.74
CA ASP A 161 1.04 9.46 -17.01
C ASP A 161 2.49 9.96 -16.91
N GLU A 162 2.76 11.15 -17.47
CA GLU A 162 4.13 11.67 -17.57
C GLU A 162 4.78 11.93 -16.22
N GLU A 163 4.02 12.41 -15.23
CA GLU A 163 4.56 12.65 -13.89
C GLU A 163 4.92 11.31 -13.22
N ILE A 164 4.06 10.29 -13.34
CA ILE A 164 4.35 8.97 -12.81
C ILE A 164 5.56 8.36 -13.52
N ARG A 165 5.70 8.52 -14.84
CA ARG A 165 6.87 8.04 -15.59
C ARG A 165 8.16 8.63 -15.02
N LEU A 166 8.22 9.96 -14.84
CA LEU A 166 9.38 10.65 -14.28
C LEU A 166 9.73 10.14 -12.87
N LEU A 167 8.72 9.91 -12.04
CA LEU A 167 8.90 9.39 -10.68
C LEU A 167 9.38 7.93 -10.70
N ALA A 168 8.79 7.09 -11.55
CA ALA A 168 9.16 5.67 -11.71
C ALA A 168 10.59 5.49 -12.24
N GLN A 169 11.12 6.43 -13.03
CA GLN A 169 12.52 6.41 -13.45
C GLN A 169 13.49 6.44 -12.25
N SER A 170 13.13 7.09 -11.14
CA SER A 170 13.93 7.07 -9.91
C SER A 170 13.99 5.69 -9.28
N ASP A 171 12.85 5.01 -9.20
CA ASP A 171 12.76 3.65 -8.64
C ASP A 171 13.54 2.65 -9.52
N ILE A 172 13.40 2.74 -10.84
CA ILE A 172 14.15 1.92 -11.80
C ILE A 172 15.66 2.15 -11.64
N ARG A 173 16.12 3.41 -11.58
CA ARG A 173 17.56 3.71 -11.38
C ARG A 173 18.08 3.19 -10.04
N SER A 174 17.28 3.28 -8.99
CA SER A 174 17.63 2.73 -7.66
C SER A 174 17.76 1.21 -7.69
N ALA A 175 16.91 0.53 -8.45
CA ALA A 175 16.99 -0.91 -8.66
C ALA A 175 18.23 -1.31 -9.48
N LEU A 176 18.56 -0.54 -10.53
CA LEU A 176 19.77 -0.75 -11.34
C LEU A 176 21.06 -0.50 -10.55
N ALA A 177 21.06 0.41 -9.58
CA ALA A 177 22.20 0.59 -8.68
C ALA A 177 22.48 -0.68 -7.84
N ASN A 178 21.47 -1.54 -7.62
CA ASN A 178 21.56 -2.83 -6.93
C ASN A 178 21.23 -4.00 -7.88
N ARG A 179 21.66 -3.89 -9.15
CA ARG A 179 21.24 -4.75 -10.25
C ARG A 179 21.33 -6.24 -9.95
N SER A 180 22.39 -6.72 -9.32
CA SER A 180 22.58 -8.15 -9.02
C SER A 180 21.41 -8.78 -8.25
N ARG A 181 20.73 -7.99 -7.40
CA ARG A 181 19.55 -8.44 -6.64
C ARG A 181 18.24 -8.23 -7.40
N TYR A 182 18.11 -7.15 -8.18
CA TYR A 182 16.83 -6.72 -8.75
C TYR A 182 16.65 -7.00 -10.25
N GLU A 183 17.69 -7.47 -10.94
CA GLU A 183 17.63 -7.83 -12.36
C GLU A 183 16.48 -8.79 -12.70
N PRO A 184 16.26 -9.92 -11.97
CA PRO A 184 15.13 -10.81 -12.27
C PRO A 184 13.77 -10.12 -12.13
N LEU A 185 13.63 -9.22 -11.17
CA LEU A 185 12.39 -8.49 -10.92
C LEU A 185 12.11 -7.44 -12.00
N LEU A 186 13.15 -6.76 -12.49
CA LEU A 186 13.05 -5.82 -13.62
C LEU A 186 12.71 -6.54 -14.93
N VAL A 187 13.33 -7.70 -15.20
CA VAL A 187 13.00 -8.53 -16.37
C VAL A 187 11.54 -9.01 -16.28
N SER A 188 11.11 -9.52 -15.13
CA SER A 188 9.72 -9.92 -14.91
C SER A 188 8.73 -8.77 -15.11
N ALA A 189 9.06 -7.57 -14.61
CA ALA A 189 8.23 -6.39 -14.80
C ALA A 189 8.14 -6.01 -16.28
N TYR A 190 9.24 -6.10 -17.04
CA TYR A 190 9.27 -5.83 -18.47
C TYR A 190 8.42 -6.84 -19.27
N VAL A 191 8.55 -8.13 -18.98
CA VAL A 191 7.77 -9.19 -19.67
C VAL A 191 6.27 -8.99 -19.47
N GLN A 192 5.85 -8.57 -18.28
CA GLN A 192 4.44 -8.34 -17.91
C GLN A 192 3.94 -6.93 -18.24
N ALA A 193 4.80 -6.05 -18.77
CA ALA A 193 4.46 -4.66 -18.98
C ALA A 193 3.55 -4.45 -20.21
N THR A 194 2.74 -3.40 -20.13
CA THR A 194 2.05 -2.81 -21.29
C THR A 194 3.08 -2.22 -22.26
N PRO A 195 2.71 -1.90 -23.52
CA PRO A 195 3.62 -1.23 -24.45
C PRO A 195 4.24 0.06 -23.87
N GLN A 196 3.45 0.87 -23.17
CA GLN A 196 3.91 2.10 -22.53
C GLN A 196 4.87 1.80 -21.36
N GLY A 197 4.59 0.75 -20.58
CA GLY A 197 5.46 0.27 -19.51
C GLY A 197 6.80 -0.28 -20.03
N LYS A 198 6.78 -1.02 -21.14
CA LYS A 198 8.00 -1.47 -21.83
C LYS A 198 8.83 -0.27 -22.32
N SER A 199 8.19 0.72 -22.94
CA SER A 199 8.86 1.95 -23.38
C SER A 199 9.53 2.67 -22.22
N LEU A 200 8.83 2.83 -21.08
CA LEU A 200 9.40 3.44 -19.87
C LEU A 200 10.66 2.70 -19.41
N LEU A 201 10.61 1.38 -19.29
CA LEU A 201 11.76 0.57 -18.87
C LEU A 201 12.92 0.69 -19.87
N LEU A 202 12.65 0.64 -21.18
CA LEU A 202 13.67 0.77 -22.22
C LEU A 202 14.30 2.16 -22.26
N GLU A 203 13.52 3.23 -22.20
CA GLU A 203 14.03 4.61 -22.18
C GLU A 203 14.94 4.85 -20.97
N THR A 204 14.49 4.41 -19.79
CA THR A 204 15.25 4.59 -18.54
C THR A 204 16.56 3.83 -18.55
N THR A 205 16.52 2.56 -19.00
CA THR A 205 17.71 1.69 -19.04
C THR A 205 18.66 2.07 -20.15
N LYS A 206 18.19 2.60 -21.28
CA LYS A 206 19.06 3.08 -22.36
C LYS A 206 20.03 4.17 -21.88
N VAL A 207 19.59 5.03 -20.98
CA VAL A 207 20.43 6.11 -20.40
C VAL A 207 21.25 5.60 -19.21
N SER A 208 20.67 4.77 -18.35
CA SER A 208 21.26 4.41 -17.05
C SER A 208 22.13 3.14 -17.07
N ASP A 209 21.76 2.14 -17.87
CA ASP A 209 22.50 0.88 -18.06
C ASP A 209 22.23 0.31 -19.46
N PRO A 210 22.99 0.77 -20.49
CA PRO A 210 22.79 0.32 -21.87
C PRO A 210 22.96 -1.20 -22.06
N LYS A 211 23.78 -1.85 -21.23
CA LYS A 211 23.96 -3.32 -21.31
C LYS A 211 22.70 -4.04 -20.86
N PHE A 212 22.06 -3.56 -19.78
CA PHE A 212 20.79 -4.11 -19.34
C PHE A 212 19.65 -3.80 -20.33
N ASN A 213 19.68 -2.64 -20.99
CA ASN A 213 18.73 -2.33 -22.07
C ASN A 213 18.74 -3.39 -23.18
N GLU A 214 19.94 -3.83 -23.61
CA GLU A 214 20.09 -4.90 -24.60
C GLU A 214 19.61 -6.26 -24.10
N ILE A 215 19.62 -6.50 -22.78
CA ILE A 215 19.04 -7.72 -22.20
C ILE A 215 17.52 -7.66 -22.28
N LEU A 216 16.90 -6.53 -21.92
CA LEU A 216 15.44 -6.38 -21.96
C LEU A 216 14.89 -6.60 -23.38
N ARG A 217 15.59 -6.12 -24.41
CA ARG A 217 15.18 -6.29 -25.82
C ARG A 217 15.14 -7.74 -26.32
N ARG A 218 15.70 -8.69 -25.57
CA ARG A 218 15.65 -10.12 -25.90
C ARG A 218 14.36 -10.80 -25.45
N TYR A 219 13.51 -10.10 -24.70
CA TYR A 219 12.20 -10.53 -24.20
C TYR A 219 11.06 -9.74 -24.87
#